data_AF-A0A5E4KAV0-F1
#
_entry.id   AF-A0A5E4KAV0-F1
#
_cell.length_a   1.000
_cell.length_b   1.000
_cell.length_c   1.000
_cell.angle_alpha   90.00
_cell.angle_beta   90.00
_cell.angle_gamma   90.00
#
_symmetry.space_group_name_H-M   'P 1'
#
loop_
_entity.id
_entity.type
_entity.pdbx_description
1 polymer ?
#
loop_
_entity_poly.entity_id
_entity_poly.type
_entity_poly.pdbx_seq_one_letter_code
_entity_poly.pdbx_strand_id
1 'polypeptide(L)'
;MSLKHGDRVRLANSSGCVVVEVRESKRDEPGGLAFMVNSPWSNALVPSDTGGRGIPEFKNITAKISLTKDEITTLESLIAR
;
A
#
# COMPACT_ATOMS: atom_id res chain seq x y z
N MET A 1 -3.75 -14.12 -9.74
CA MET A 1 -4.88 -13.34 -9.19
C MET A 1 -5.16 -12.22 -10.16
N SER A 2 -6.37 -12.14 -10.71
CA SER A 2 -6.72 -11.12 -11.71
C SER A 2 -7.42 -9.96 -11.00
N LEU A 3 -6.68 -8.87 -10.80
CA LEU A 3 -7.22 -7.62 -10.26
C LEU A 3 -7.80 -6.78 -11.40
N LYS A 4 -8.90 -6.07 -11.13
CA LYS A 4 -9.56 -5.18 -12.08
C LYS A 4 -9.62 -3.76 -11.52
N HIS A 5 -9.76 -2.79 -12.42
CA HIS A 5 -10.08 -1.42 -12.02
C HIS A 5 -11.29 -1.38 -11.07
N GLY A 6 -11.14 -0.66 -9.95
CA GLY A 6 -12.20 -0.52 -8.95
C GLY A 6 -12.26 -1.63 -7.89
N ASP A 7 -11.47 -2.71 -8.04
CA ASP A 7 -11.38 -3.73 -6.99
C ASP A 7 -10.81 -3.12 -5.71
N ARG A 8 -11.39 -3.49 -4.56
CA ARG A 8 -10.83 -3.14 -3.26
C ARG A 8 -9.84 -4.22 -2.84
N VAL A 9 -8.64 -3.77 -2.46
CA VAL A 9 -7.56 -4.66 -2.05
C VAL A 9 -7.00 -4.25 -0.71
N ARG A 10 -6.73 -5.27 0.11
CA ARG A 10 -5.99 -5.15 1.35
C ARG A 10 -4.50 -5.34 1.05
N LEU A 11 -3.70 -4.33 1.36
CA LEU A 11 -2.25 -4.36 1.35
C LEU A 11 -1.76 -4.54 2.78
N ALA A 12 -0.92 -5.54 3.03
CA ALA A 12 -0.39 -5.79 4.37
C ALA A 12 1.07 -6.23 4.36
N ASN A 13 1.84 -5.70 5.31
CA ASN A 13 3.20 -6.15 5.62
C ASN A 13 3.44 -6.11 7.13
N SER A 14 4.70 -6.21 7.56
CA SER A 14 5.08 -6.17 8.98
C SER A 14 4.85 -4.80 9.64
N SER A 15 4.83 -3.73 8.85
CA SER A 15 4.65 -2.36 9.33
C SER A 15 3.19 -2.03 9.57
N GLY A 16 2.30 -2.55 8.73
CA GLY A 16 0.88 -2.27 8.85
C GLY A 16 0.03 -2.81 7.73
N CYS A 17 -1.19 -2.28 7.66
CA CYS A 17 -2.20 -2.69 6.71
C CYS A 17 -3.09 -1.53 6.29
N VAL A 18 -3.47 -1.52 5.01
CA VAL A 18 -4.34 -0.51 4.41
C VAL A 18 -5.23 -1.15 3.33
N VAL A 19 -6.48 -0.68 3.23
CA VAL A 19 -7.41 -1.04 2.14
C VAL A 19 -7.48 0.12 1.16
N VAL A 20 -7.20 -0.16 -0.11
CA VAL A 20 -7.19 0.81 -1.21
C VAL A 20 -7.92 0.25 -2.43
N GLU A 21 -8.19 1.13 -3.40
CA GLU A 21 -8.80 0.76 -4.68
C GLU A 21 -7.74 0.54 -5.75
N VAL A 22 -7.91 -0.49 -6.57
CA VAL A 22 -7.06 -0.78 -7.71
C VAL A 22 -7.34 0.20 -8.84
N ARG A 23 -6.28 0.83 -9.33
CA ARG A 23 -6.29 1.63 -10.55
C ARG A 23 -5.36 1.02 -11.58
N GLU A 24 -5.84 0.95 -12.82
CA GLU A 24 -5.04 0.49 -13.94
C GLU A 24 -3.98 1.54 -14.31
N SER A 25 -2.75 1.07 -14.51
CA SER A 25 -1.69 1.89 -15.07
C SER A 25 -1.89 2.04 -16.58
N LYS A 26 -1.64 3.24 -17.11
CA LYS A 26 -1.55 3.45 -18.56
C LYS A 26 -0.21 2.99 -19.14
N ARG A 27 0.77 2.72 -18.27
CA ARG A 27 2.09 2.19 -18.62
C ARG A 27 2.09 0.69 -18.42
N ASP A 28 2.76 -0.02 -19.33
CA ASP A 28 3.08 -1.42 -19.14
C ASP A 28 4.17 -1.51 -18.07
N GLU A 29 3.81 -2.02 -16.91
CA GLU A 29 4.71 -2.18 -15.76
C GLU A 29 4.96 -3.67 -15.53
N PRO A 30 6.17 -4.07 -15.10
CA PRO A 30 6.45 -5.47 -14.79
C PRO A 30 5.47 -6.03 -13.77
N GLY A 31 5.03 -7.27 -13.99
CA GLY A 31 4.18 -7.97 -13.03
C GLY A 31 4.83 -8.04 -11.64
N GLY A 32 4.02 -7.85 -10.59
CA GLY A 32 4.50 -7.83 -9.21
C GLY A 32 5.00 -6.47 -8.73
N LEU A 33 4.99 -5.44 -9.59
CA LEU A 33 5.23 -4.06 -9.21
C LEU A 33 3.91 -3.27 -9.17
N ALA A 34 3.70 -2.49 -8.12
CA ALA A 34 2.60 -1.55 -8.02
C ALA A 34 3.15 -0.18 -7.59
N PHE A 35 2.42 0.88 -7.94
CA PHE A 35 2.80 2.24 -7.60
C PHE A 35 1.74 2.89 -6.72
N MET A 36 2.18 3.54 -5.65
CA MET A 36 1.36 4.41 -4.82
C MET A 36 2.06 5.77 -4.71
N VAL A 37 1.27 6.84 -4.83
CA VAL A 37 1.76 8.18 -4.52
C VAL A 37 2.06 8.24 -3.01
N ASN A 38 3.15 8.90 -2.63
CA ASN A 38 3.46 9.14 -1.23
C ASN A 38 2.28 9.84 -0.55
N SER A 39 1.70 9.17 0.43
CA SER A 39 0.44 9.53 1.07
C SER A 39 0.33 8.85 2.44
N PRO A 40 -0.64 9.23 3.28
CA PRO A 40 -0.91 8.52 4.53
C PRO A 40 -1.12 7.00 4.34
N TRP A 41 -1.77 6.59 3.25
CA TRP A 41 -2.00 5.17 2.93
C TRP A 41 -0.71 4.42 2.59
N SER A 42 0.19 5.00 1.80
CA SER A 42 1.49 4.35 1.52
C SER A 42 2.37 4.31 2.77
N ASN A 43 2.32 5.36 3.59
CA ASN A 43 3.12 5.47 4.81
C ASN A 43 2.70 4.45 5.87
N ALA A 44 1.46 3.99 5.85
CA ALA A 44 0.99 2.88 6.69
C ALA A 44 1.73 1.55 6.42
N LEU A 45 2.47 1.44 5.32
CA LEU A 45 3.27 0.27 4.95
C LEU A 45 4.78 0.51 5.10
N VAL A 46 5.22 1.73 5.41
CA VAL A 46 6.65 2.08 5.55
C VAL A 46 7.22 1.46 6.84
N PRO A 47 8.33 0.72 6.78
CA PRO A 47 8.99 0.20 7.97
C PRO A 47 9.44 1.31 8.92
N SER A 48 9.29 1.09 10.22
CA SER A 48 9.82 2.00 11.25
C SER A 48 11.34 1.92 11.39
N ASP A 49 11.94 0.80 10.96
CA ASP A 49 13.40 0.64 10.95
C ASP A 49 14.02 1.54 9.87
N THR A 50 15.01 2.33 10.29
CA THR A 50 15.75 3.26 9.42
C THR A 50 17.14 2.73 9.06
N GLY A 51 17.51 1.53 9.53
CA GLY A 51 18.84 0.95 9.32
C GLY A 51 19.96 1.85 9.88
N GLY A 52 19.69 2.59 10.96
CA GLY A 52 20.64 3.49 11.60
C GLY A 52 20.92 4.82 10.87
N ARG A 53 20.19 5.13 9.79
CA ARG A 53 20.37 6.36 8.99
C ARG A 53 19.45 7.50 9.40
N GLY A 54 18.48 7.25 10.26
CA GLY A 54 17.47 8.24 10.68
C GLY A 54 16.42 8.58 9.63
N ILE A 55 16.46 7.93 8.46
CA ILE A 55 15.51 8.12 7.35
C ILE A 55 14.89 6.75 7.02
N PRO A 56 13.55 6.61 7.03
CA PRO A 56 12.88 5.38 6.61
C PRO A 56 13.04 5.08 5.11
N GLU A 57 12.90 3.80 4.75
CA GLU A 57 12.87 3.37 3.34
C GLU A 57 11.46 3.53 2.75
N PHE A 58 11.28 4.55 1.91
CA PHE A 58 10.00 4.87 1.26
C PHE A 58 9.79 4.19 -0.10
N LYS A 59 10.78 3.44 -0.59
CA LYS A 59 10.75 2.74 -1.88
C LYS A 59 10.90 1.24 -1.68
N ASN A 60 10.50 0.46 -2.69
CA ASN A 60 10.63 -1.00 -2.71
C ASN A 60 9.98 -1.69 -1.50
N ILE A 61 8.85 -1.14 -1.03
CA ILE A 61 8.07 -1.70 0.07
C ILE A 61 7.44 -3.02 -0.40
N THR A 62 7.76 -4.11 0.29
CA THR A 62 7.13 -5.41 0.02
C THR A 62 5.85 -5.54 0.85
N ALA A 63 4.74 -5.86 0.18
CA ALA A 63 3.45 -6.11 0.83
C ALA A 63 2.70 -7.25 0.14
N LYS A 64 1.87 -7.96 0.90
CA LYS A 64 0.92 -8.93 0.37
C LYS A 64 -0.35 -8.22 -0.05
N ILE A 65 -0.84 -8.53 -1.25
CA ILE A 65 -2.09 -8.01 -1.80
C ILE A 65 -3.16 -9.09 -1.75
N SER A 66 -4.37 -8.73 -1.30
CA SER A 66 -5.54 -9.63 -1.23
C SER A 66 -6.81 -8.87 -1.62
N LEU A 67 -7.75 -9.50 -2.33
CA LEU A 67 -9.07 -8.92 -2.57
C LEU A 67 -9.81 -8.83 -1.24
N THR A 68 -10.56 -7.75 -1.04
CA THR A 68 -11.38 -7.57 0.16
C THR A 68 -12.72 -6.92 -0.16
N LYS A 69 -13.70 -7.14 0.72
CA LYS A 69 -14.99 -6.43 0.74
C LYS A 69 -15.02 -5.28 1.74
N ASP A 70 -13.94 -5.11 2.50
CA ASP A 70 -13.81 -4.02 3.48
C ASP A 70 -13.91 -2.65 2.81
N GLU A 71 -14.24 -1.65 3.59
CA GLU A 71 -14.22 -0.27 3.13
C GLU A 71 -12.79 0.24 2.94
N ILE A 72 -12.63 1.19 2.02
CA ILE A 72 -11.35 1.89 1.83
C ILE A 72 -10.98 2.53 3.17
N THR A 73 -9.74 2.32 3.58
CA THR A 73 -9.26 2.90 4.85
C THR A 73 -9.39 4.41 4.80
N THR A 74 -10.03 5.02 5.78
CA THR A 74 -10.21 6.48 5.82
C THR A 74 -8.99 7.16 6.40
N LEU A 75 -8.83 8.46 6.11
CA LEU A 75 -7.72 9.24 6.66
C LEU A 75 -7.77 9.30 8.19
N GLU A 76 -8.96 9.47 8.76
CA GLU A 76 -9.19 9.52 10.20
C GLU A 76 -8.73 8.23 10.87
N SER A 77 -9.04 7.08 10.24
CA SER A 77 -8.62 5.77 10.74
C SER A 77 -7.10 5.53 10.64
N LEU A 78 -6.40 6.24 9.76
CA LEU A 78 -4.94 6.17 9.64
C LEU A 78 -4.26 7.05 10.68
N ILE A 79 -4.81 8.22 10.97
CA ILE A 79 -4.22 9.17 11.92
C ILE A 79 -4.48 8.75 13.37
N ALA A 80 -5.60 8.08 13.65
CA ALA A 80 -5.95 7.61 15.00
C ALA A 80 -5.18 6.35 15.46
N ARG A 81 -4.19 5.88 14.68
CA ARG A 81 -3.42 4.66 14.95
C ARG A 81 -2.23 4.88 15.86
#